data_AF-A0A941TQ02-F1
#
_entry.id   AF-A0A941TQ02-F1
#
_cell.length_a   1.000
_cell.length_b   1.000
_cell.length_c   1.000
_cell.angle_alpha   90.00
_cell.angle_beta   90.00
_cell.angle_gamma   90.00
#
_symmetry.space_group_name_H-M   'P 1'
#
loop_
_entity.id
_entity.type
_entity.pdbx_description
1 polymer ?
#
loop_
_entity_poly.entity_id
_entity_poly.type
_entity_poly.pdbx_seq_one_letter_code
_entity_poly.pdbx_strand_id
1 'polypeptide(L)'
;MRHLGVLRGSGVLESDGTSFGRADYEFDGYLVRVGEIVASGEVHMEPAALADAFGRANLILRTDNGRFLSIRFSGKKLPPASAIAHAEVRDGLPTEREWRRSGDEDQ
;
A
#
# COMPACT_ATOMS: atom_id res chain seq x y z
N MET A 1 -2.99 17.19 10.61
CA MET A 1 -3.16 15.84 10.04
C MET A 1 -4.07 15.07 10.96
N ARG A 2 -5.10 14.41 10.44
CA ARG A 2 -6.02 13.57 11.21
C ARG A 2 -5.88 12.13 10.73
N HIS A 3 -5.69 11.20 11.65
CA HIS A 3 -5.68 9.78 11.33
C HIS A 3 -7.08 9.31 10.93
N LEU A 4 -7.18 8.59 9.81
CA LEU A 4 -8.43 8.07 9.26
C LEU A 4 -8.64 6.59 9.59
N GLY A 5 -7.55 5.85 9.80
CA GLY A 5 -7.57 4.41 10.09
C GLY A 5 -6.42 3.69 9.38
N VAL A 6 -6.44 2.37 9.46
CA VAL A 6 -5.47 1.47 8.81
C VAL A 6 -6.17 0.71 7.68
N LEU A 7 -5.60 0.77 6.49
CA LEU A 7 -6.00 -0.01 5.33
C LEU A 7 -5.07 -1.21 5.23
N ARG A 8 -5.56 -2.36 5.69
CA ARG A 8 -4.86 -3.64 5.61
C ARG A 8 -5.56 -4.62 4.67
N GLY A 9 -4.80 -5.51 4.05
CA GLY A 9 -5.33 -6.56 3.21
C GLY A 9 -4.25 -7.27 2.42
N SER A 10 -4.68 -8.07 1.45
CA SER A 10 -3.79 -8.78 0.53
C SER A 10 -4.11 -8.38 -0.91
N GLY A 11 -3.09 -8.40 -1.75
CA GLY A 11 -3.20 -8.07 -3.16
C GLY A 11 -2.08 -8.70 -3.98
N VAL A 12 -2.05 -8.37 -5.27
CA VAL A 12 -0.97 -8.72 -6.18
C VAL A 12 -0.22 -7.43 -6.50
N LEU A 13 1.10 -7.47 -6.32
CA LEU A 13 1.96 -6.36 -6.71
C LEU A 13 2.34 -6.51 -8.18
N GLU A 14 2.14 -5.46 -8.95
CA GLU A 14 2.45 -5.40 -10.37
C GLU A 14 3.14 -4.08 -10.74
N SER A 15 3.94 -4.08 -11.79
CA SER A 15 4.55 -2.89 -12.37
C SER A 15 4.54 -3.03 -13.89
N ASP A 16 4.03 -2.04 -14.59
CA ASP A 16 4.03 -2.00 -16.06
C ASP A 16 3.46 -3.29 -16.70
N GLY A 17 2.44 -3.88 -16.06
CA GLY A 17 1.82 -5.15 -16.49
C GLY A 17 2.59 -6.43 -16.11
N THR A 18 3.73 -6.33 -15.42
CA THR A 18 4.45 -7.48 -14.85
C THR A 18 4.04 -7.68 -13.39
N SER A 19 3.44 -8.83 -13.07
CA SER A 19 3.11 -9.20 -11.69
C SER A 19 4.33 -9.81 -10.99
N PHE A 20 4.71 -9.26 -9.84
CA PHE A 20 5.81 -9.79 -9.02
C PHE A 20 5.35 -10.91 -8.10
N GLY A 21 4.09 -10.85 -7.63
CA GLY A 21 3.54 -11.86 -6.75
C GLY A 21 2.51 -11.30 -5.77
N ARG A 22 2.07 -12.16 -4.85
CA ARG A 22 1.14 -11.76 -3.79
C ARG A 22 1.88 -10.96 -2.72
N ALA A 23 1.25 -9.89 -2.27
CA ALA A 23 1.74 -9.01 -1.23
C ALA A 23 0.61 -8.67 -0.26
N ASP A 24 0.90 -8.80 1.03
CA ASP A 24 0.10 -8.25 2.11
C ASP A 24 0.51 -6.80 2.34
N TYR A 25 -0.43 -5.95 2.73
CA TYR A 25 -0.17 -4.53 2.92
C TYR A 25 -0.86 -4.01 4.16
N GLU A 26 -0.24 -3.02 4.78
CA GLU A 26 -0.79 -2.27 5.89
C GLU A 26 -0.43 -0.80 5.69
N PHE A 27 -1.43 0.03 5.40
CA PHE A 27 -1.25 1.46 5.15
C PHE A 27 -2.07 2.29 6.13
N ASP A 28 -1.41 3.15 6.90
CA ASP A 28 -2.10 4.14 7.71
C ASP A 28 -2.53 5.33 6.86
N GLY A 29 -3.83 5.63 6.87
CA GLY A 29 -4.42 6.76 6.17
C GLY A 29 -4.46 8.02 7.05
N TYR A 30 -4.03 9.14 6.50
CA TYR A 30 -4.03 10.44 7.16
C TYR A 30 -4.65 11.51 6.26
N LEU A 31 -5.61 12.25 6.80
CA LEU A 31 -6.13 13.46 6.18
C LEU A 31 -5.17 14.62 6.50
N VAL A 32 -4.42 15.08 5.50
CA VAL A 32 -3.49 16.20 5.64
C VAL A 32 -4.26 17.51 5.57
N ARG A 33 -5.18 17.61 4.59
CA ARG A 33 -6.03 18.77 4.33
C ARG A 33 -7.38 18.30 3.79
N VAL A 34 -8.37 19.19 3.73
CA VAL A 34 -9.68 18.86 3.14
C VAL A 34 -9.47 18.41 1.69
N GLY A 35 -9.83 17.15 1.40
CA GLY A 35 -9.65 16.53 0.08
C GLY A 35 -8.26 15.96 -0.18
N GLU A 36 -7.29 16.11 0.72
CA GLU A 36 -5.92 15.59 0.59
C GLU A 36 -5.68 14.49 1.63
N ILE A 37 -5.85 13.25 1.18
CA ILE A 37 -5.59 12.04 1.96
C ILE A 37 -4.26 11.45 1.47
N VAL A 38 -3.37 11.18 2.41
CA VAL A 38 -2.15 10.43 2.16
C VAL A 38 -2.24 9.11 2.91
N ALA A 39 -1.64 8.05 2.38
CA ALA A 39 -1.44 6.84 3.15
C ALA A 39 -0.02 6.31 2.98
N SER A 40 0.48 5.69 4.03
CA SER A 40 1.83 5.16 4.07
C SER A 40 1.90 4.03 5.07
N GLY A 41 2.78 3.07 4.82
CA GLY A 41 2.98 1.96 5.72
C GLY A 41 3.90 0.93 5.10
N GLU A 42 3.53 -0.34 5.21
CA GLU A 42 4.39 -1.47 4.94
C GLU A 42 3.73 -2.46 3.99
N VAL A 43 4.54 -3.01 3.09
CA VAL A 43 4.15 -4.08 2.16
C VAL A 43 5.00 -5.29 2.47
N HIS A 44 4.33 -6.41 2.72
CA HIS A 44 4.88 -7.69 3.09
C HIS A 44 4.74 -8.65 1.92
N MET A 45 5.84 -9.21 1.43
CA MET A 45 5.81 -10.20 0.35
C MET A 45 7.06 -11.09 0.39
N GLU A 46 7.11 -12.11 -0.46
CA GLU A 46 8.29 -12.96 -0.54
C GLU A 46 9.55 -12.15 -0.84
N PRO A 47 10.67 -12.36 -0.11
CA PRO A 47 11.85 -11.51 -0.21
C PRO A 47 12.46 -11.48 -1.61
N ALA A 48 12.35 -12.58 -2.37
CA ALA A 48 12.79 -12.63 -3.76
C ALA A 48 11.94 -11.74 -4.68
N ALA A 49 10.61 -11.79 -4.53
CA ALA A 49 9.69 -10.97 -5.30
C ALA A 49 9.73 -9.50 -4.86
N LEU A 50 9.92 -9.24 -3.56
CA LEU A 50 10.12 -7.90 -3.03
C LEU A 50 11.38 -7.27 -3.60
N ALA A 51 12.50 -8.02 -3.64
CA ALA A 51 13.74 -7.54 -4.21
C ALA A 51 13.62 -7.18 -5.70
N ASP A 52 12.80 -7.90 -6.47
CA ASP A 52 12.57 -7.62 -7.89
C ASP A 52 11.67 -6.39 -8.13
N ALA A 53 10.67 -6.20 -7.26
CA ALA A 53 9.78 -5.05 -7.25
C ALA A 53 10.44 -3.77 -6.68
N PHE A 54 11.37 -3.94 -5.74
CA PHE A 54 12.00 -2.83 -5.03
C PHE A 54 12.87 -1.99 -5.99
N GLY A 55 12.62 -0.68 -6.02
CA GLY A 55 13.29 0.24 -6.94
C GLY A 55 12.63 0.35 -8.32
N ARG A 56 11.55 -0.39 -8.59
CA ARG A 56 10.71 -0.19 -9.78
C ARG A 56 9.85 1.07 -9.63
N ALA A 57 9.56 1.69 -10.76
CA ALA A 57 8.61 2.81 -10.85
C ALA A 57 7.23 2.27 -11.24
N ASN A 58 6.18 3.07 -11.03
CA ASN A 58 4.80 2.73 -11.43
C ASN A 58 4.30 1.41 -10.82
N LEU A 59 4.62 1.20 -9.53
CA LEU A 59 4.13 0.04 -8.79
C LEU A 59 2.64 0.22 -8.49
N ILE A 60 1.85 -0.77 -8.92
CA ILE A 60 0.43 -0.85 -8.67
C ILE A 60 0.18 -2.08 -7.79
N LEU A 61 -0.46 -1.86 -6.66
CA LEU A 61 -0.92 -2.92 -5.79
C LEU A 61 -2.41 -3.14 -6.06
N ARG A 62 -2.69 -4.26 -6.72
CA ARG A 62 -4.06 -4.69 -7.00
C ARG A 62 -4.58 -5.50 -5.83
N THR A 63 -5.41 -4.87 -5.01
CA THR A 63 -6.05 -5.50 -3.85
C THR A 63 -7.06 -6.57 -4.29
N ASP A 64 -7.30 -7.57 -3.45
CA ASP A 64 -8.32 -8.61 -3.70
C ASP A 64 -9.73 -8.03 -3.85
N ASN A 65 -10.00 -6.90 -3.17
CA ASN A 65 -11.25 -6.14 -3.28
C ASN A 65 -11.41 -5.40 -4.62
N GLY A 66 -10.51 -5.61 -5.59
CA GLY A 66 -10.56 -5.02 -6.92
C GLY A 66 -10.11 -3.56 -7.00
N ARG A 67 -9.54 -3.00 -5.92
CA ARG A 67 -8.92 -1.66 -5.93
C ARG A 67 -7.50 -1.73 -6.44
N PHE A 68 -7.08 -0.68 -7.12
CA PHE A 68 -5.71 -0.48 -7.58
C PHE A 68 -5.09 0.69 -6.80
N LEU A 69 -4.05 0.40 -6.03
CA LEU A 69 -3.32 1.39 -5.25
C LEU A 69 -2.00 1.68 -5.95
N SER A 70 -1.81 2.92 -6.40
CA SER A 70 -0.49 3.33 -6.90
C SER A 70 0.42 3.54 -5.71
N ILE A 71 1.45 2.72 -5.56
CA ILE A 71 2.38 2.78 -4.44
C ILE A 71 3.79 3.14 -4.91
N ARG A 72 4.60 3.61 -3.98
CA ARG A 72 6.03 3.85 -4.19
C ARG A 72 6.79 3.40 -2.96
N PHE A 73 7.85 2.61 -3.14
CA PHE A 73 8.74 2.31 -2.03
C PHE A 73 9.55 3.54 -1.63
N SER A 74 9.50 3.91 -0.35
CA SER A 74 10.22 5.08 0.20
C SER A 74 11.62 4.71 0.70
N GLY A 75 11.91 3.42 0.86
CA GLY A 75 13.20 2.92 1.32
C GLY A 75 14.33 3.17 0.30
N LYS A 76 15.51 3.58 0.79
CA LYS A 76 16.73 3.67 -0.06
C LYS A 76 17.44 2.33 -0.24
N LYS A 77 17.27 1.42 0.72
CA LYS A 77 17.84 0.06 0.69
C LYS A 77 16.86 -0.89 1.36
N LEU A 78 16.58 -2.00 0.70
CA LEU A 78 15.94 -3.16 1.30
C LEU A 78 17.04 -4.10 1.80
N PRO A 79 17.06 -4.48 3.09
CA PRO A 79 18.02 -5.47 3.56
C PRO A 79 17.82 -6.79 2.81
N PRO A 80 18.90 -7.50 2.44
CA PRO A 80 18.78 -8.81 1.81
C PRO A 80 17.97 -9.74 2.72
N ALA A 81 17.01 -10.46 2.15
CA ALA A 81 16.02 -11.29 2.85
C ALA A 81 14.93 -10.55 3.67
N SER A 82 14.79 -9.23 3.52
CA SER A 82 13.62 -8.56 4.09
C SER A 82 12.37 -8.93 3.33
N ALA A 83 11.35 -9.39 4.05
CA ALA A 83 10.02 -9.61 3.52
C ALA A 83 9.13 -8.36 3.61
N ILE A 84 9.66 -7.25 4.16
CA ILE A 84 8.90 -6.04 4.48
C ILE A 84 9.57 -4.83 3.84
N ALA A 85 8.79 -4.00 3.14
CA ALA A 85 9.23 -2.72 2.61
C ALA A 85 8.24 -1.59 2.94
N HIS A 86 8.78 -0.43 3.31
CA HIS A 86 7.96 0.76 3.47
C HIS A 86 7.53 1.34 2.12
N ALA A 87 6.24 1.58 1.97
CA ALA A 87 5.66 2.19 0.80
C ALA A 87 4.67 3.31 1.16
N GLU A 88 4.62 4.30 0.28
CA GLU A 88 3.68 5.40 0.30
C GLU A 88 2.68 5.22 -0.85
N VAL A 89 1.40 5.44 -0.57
CA VAL A 89 0.34 5.38 -1.57
C VAL A 89 0.20 6.76 -2.19
N ARG A 90 0.34 6.81 -3.51
CA ARG A 90 0.27 8.02 -4.34
C ARG A 90 -1.14 8.28 -4.87
N ASP A 91 -1.87 7.21 -5.21
CA ASP A 91 -3.21 7.30 -5.81
C ASP A 91 -4.02 6.02 -5.54
N GLY A 92 -5.33 6.06 -5.80
CA GLY A 92 -6.25 4.94 -5.57
C GLY A 92 -6.77 4.81 -4.13
N LEU A 93 -6.47 5.80 -3.28
CA LEU A 93 -6.91 5.78 -1.88
C LEU A 93 -8.44 5.91 -1.76
N PRO A 94 -9.04 5.23 -0.76
CA PRO A 94 -10.45 5.43 -0.44
C PRO A 94 -10.74 6.88 -0.08
N THR A 95 -11.95 7.34 -0.34
CA THR A 95 -12.40 8.66 0.13
C THR A 95 -12.54 8.67 1.66
N GLU A 96 -12.48 9.84 2.30
CA GLU A 96 -12.59 9.98 3.76
C GLU A 96 -13.80 9.22 4.34
N ARG A 97 -14.93 9.19 3.62
CA ARG A 97 -16.15 8.49 4.01
C ARG A 97 -15.99 6.97 4.02
N GLU A 98 -15.19 6.42 3.11
CA GLU A 98 -14.93 4.97 3.04
C GLU A 98 -14.03 4.52 4.19
N TRP A 99 -13.00 5.32 4.53
CA TRP A 99 -12.16 5.04 5.70
C TRP A 99 -12.98 4.97 6.99
N ARG A 100 -13.91 5.92 7.18
CA ARG A 100 -14.82 5.93 8.33
C ARG A 100 -15.77 4.74 8.38
N ARG A 101 -16.08 4.10 7.24
CA ARG A 101 -16.94 2.91 7.19
C ARG A 101 -16.15 1.63 7.48
N SER A 102 -14.88 1.57 7.07
CA SER A 102 -14.00 0.43 7.36
C SER A 102 -13.43 0.42 8.78
N GLY A 103 -13.55 1.53 9.53
CA GLY A 103 -13.25 1.60 10.96
C GLY A 103 -14.39 1.13 11.88
N ASP A 104 -15.51 0.68 11.31
CA ASP A 104 -16.75 0.29 12.03
C ASP A 104 -17.09 -1.18 11.71
N GLU A 105 -16.11 -2.08 11.84
CA GLU A 105 -16.35 -3.53 11.99
C GLU A 105 -15.68 -4.02 13.29
N ASP A 106 -15.94 -3.29 14.38
CA ASP A 106 -15.83 -3.78 15.76
C ASP A 106 -16.90 -3.06 16.60
N GLN A 107 -18.14 -3.53 16.50
CA GLN A 107 -19.18 -3.30 17.51
C GLN A 107 -20.05 -4.54 17.66
#